data_AF-A0A2G0WKN8-F1
#
_entry.id   AF-A0A2G0WKN8-F1
#
_cell.length_a   1.000
_cell.length_b   1.000
_cell.length_c   1.000
_cell.angle_alpha   90.00
_cell.angle_beta   90.00
_cell.angle_gamma   90.00
#
_symmetry.space_group_name_H-M   'P 1'
#
loop_
_entity.id
_entity.type
_entity.pdbx_description
1 polymer ?
#
loop_
_entity_poly.entity_id
_entity_poly.type
_entity_poly.pdbx_seq_one_letter_code
_entity_poly.pdbx_strand_id
1 'polypeptide(L)'
;MGRLIQDLQNAGQPTDEIKAVLTNVLVQRSWLAHKYFSEKSVSFMTESGRSEMIAELEAIQEMFRNSMAMIGAITMPITCGCGLTEEMHKRVMQELMAS
;
A
#
# COMPACT_ATOMS: atom_id res chain seq x y z
N MET A 1 -8.81 0.25 8.98
CA MET A 1 -9.10 0.20 7.53
C MET A 1 -10.41 -0.52 7.15
N GLY A 2 -11.16 -1.12 8.10
CA GLY A 2 -12.51 -1.64 7.78
C GLY A 2 -13.52 -0.55 7.43
N ARG A 3 -13.39 0.64 8.03
CA ARG A 3 -14.29 1.77 7.78
C ARG A 3 -14.23 2.29 6.34
N LEU A 4 -13.04 2.41 5.76
CA LEU A 4 -12.84 2.88 4.38
C LEU A 4 -13.50 1.95 3.34
N ILE A 5 -13.46 0.64 3.61
CA ILE A 5 -14.10 -0.38 2.78
C ILE A 5 -15.63 -0.30 2.90
N GLN A 6 -16.15 -0.03 4.10
CA GLN A 6 -17.57 0.20 4.35
C GLN A 6 -18.06 1.48 3.66
N ASP A 7 -17.28 2.55 3.73
CA ASP A 7 -17.60 3.85 3.13
C ASP A 7 -17.61 3.77 1.60
N LEU A 8 -16.69 2.99 0.99
CA LEU A 8 -16.67 2.73 -0.45
C LEU A 8 -17.86 1.87 -0.92
N GLN A 9 -18.34 0.91 -0.11
CA GLN A 9 -19.54 0.14 -0.43
C GLN A 9 -20.80 1.02 -0.39
N ASN A 10 -20.90 1.91 0.60
CA ASN A 10 -22.02 2.83 0.73
C ASN A 10 -22.07 3.86 -0.42
N ALA A 11 -20.94 4.14 -1.05
CA ALA A 11 -20.82 5.07 -2.19
C ALA A 11 -21.14 4.45 -3.57
N GLY A 12 -21.51 3.16 -3.65
CA GLY A 12 -21.91 2.51 -4.90
C GLY A 12 -20.78 2.31 -5.93
N GLN A 13 -19.52 2.44 -5.50
CA GLN A 13 -18.33 2.18 -6.32
C GLN A 13 -18.11 0.66 -6.46
N PRO A 14 -17.63 0.15 -7.63
CA PRO A 14 -17.37 -1.27 -7.84
C PRO A 14 -16.32 -1.75 -6.85
N THR A 15 -16.80 -2.33 -5.75
CA THR A 15 -16.02 -2.45 -4.52
C THR A 15 -15.25 -3.77 -4.44
N ASP A 16 -15.62 -4.77 -5.23
CA ASP A 16 -15.07 -6.12 -5.09
C ASP A 16 -13.63 -6.22 -5.62
N GLU A 17 -13.33 -5.59 -6.75
CA GLU A 17 -11.96 -5.54 -7.30
C GLU A 17 -11.03 -4.71 -6.40
N ILE A 18 -11.50 -3.57 -5.90
CA ILE A 18 -10.76 -2.71 -4.97
C ILE A 18 -10.55 -3.42 -3.63
N LYS A 19 -11.56 -4.11 -3.11
CA LYS A 19 -11.45 -4.94 -1.90
C LYS A 19 -10.42 -6.05 -2.08
N ALA A 20 -10.43 -6.73 -3.23
CA ALA A 20 -9.46 -7.78 -3.53
C ALA A 20 -8.04 -7.21 -3.56
N VAL A 21 -7.82 -6.08 -4.25
CA VAL A 21 -6.52 -5.39 -4.32
C VAL A 21 -6.08 -4.93 -2.93
N LEU A 22 -6.94 -4.26 -2.15
CA LEU A 22 -6.64 -3.83 -0.79
C LEU A 22 -6.31 -4.99 0.15
N THR A 23 -7.05 -6.09 0.05
CA THR A 23 -6.82 -7.28 0.88
C THR A 23 -5.47 -7.90 0.54
N ASN A 24 -5.14 -8.02 -0.75
CA ASN A 24 -3.87 -8.57 -1.21
C ASN A 24 -2.69 -7.69 -0.77
N VAL A 25 -2.79 -6.38 -0.98
CA VAL A 25 -1.79 -5.40 -0.50
C VAL A 25 -1.58 -5.50 1.01
N LEU A 26 -2.65 -5.68 1.79
CA LEU A 26 -2.57 -5.79 3.24
C LEU A 26 -1.85 -7.07 3.68
N VAL A 27 -2.21 -8.21 3.08
CA VAL A 27 -1.54 -9.49 3.34
C VAL A 27 -0.05 -9.36 3.03
N GLN A 28 0.30 -8.77 1.89
CA GLN A 28 1.70 -8.64 1.48
C GLN A 28 2.49 -7.68 2.35
N ARG A 29 1.89 -6.57 2.78
CA ARG A 29 2.51 -5.66 3.76
C ARG A 29 2.74 -6.35 5.11
N SER A 30 1.76 -7.08 5.60
CA SER A 30 1.86 -7.80 6.87
C SER A 30 2.91 -8.91 6.83
N TRP A 31 3.00 -9.64 5.72
CA TRP A 31 4.06 -10.64 5.53
C TRP A 31 5.44 -9.98 5.47
N LEU A 32 5.59 -8.86 4.76
CA LEU A 32 6.85 -8.12 4.67
C LEU A 32 7.33 -7.61 6.04
N ALA A 33 6.41 -7.08 6.85
CA ALA A 33 6.71 -6.54 8.17
C ALA A 33 7.05 -7.60 9.23
N HIS A 34 6.46 -8.79 9.14
CA HIS A 34 6.54 -9.78 10.22
C HIS A 34 7.32 -11.05 9.87
N LYS A 35 7.41 -11.42 8.60
CA LYS A 35 7.91 -12.76 8.20
C LYS A 35 9.04 -12.71 7.17
N TYR A 36 8.99 -11.79 6.21
CA TYR A 36 9.91 -11.77 5.07
C TYR A 36 11.40 -11.81 5.46
N PHE A 37 11.83 -10.90 6.33
CA PHE A 37 13.24 -10.84 6.74
C PHE A 37 13.68 -12.04 7.58
N SER A 38 12.76 -12.63 8.35
CA SER A 38 13.04 -13.87 9.10
C SER A 38 13.21 -15.06 8.15
N GLU A 39 12.31 -15.18 7.17
CA GLU A 39 12.31 -16.27 6.18
C GLU A 39 13.50 -16.18 5.21
N LYS A 40 13.91 -14.97 4.83
CA LYS A 40 15.03 -14.72 3.90
C LYS A 40 16.37 -14.46 4.59
N SER A 41 16.45 -14.67 5.90
CA SER A 41 17.65 -14.41 6.72
C SER A 41 18.90 -15.15 6.24
N VAL A 42 18.73 -16.39 5.73
CA VAL A 42 19.83 -17.19 5.17
C VAL A 42 20.24 -16.67 3.79
N SER A 43 19.28 -16.32 2.93
CA SER A 43 19.54 -15.74 1.60
C SER A 43 20.27 -14.39 1.70
N PHE A 44 20.02 -13.61 2.76
CA PHE A 44 20.70 -12.34 3.00
C PHE A 44 22.22 -12.50 3.21
N MET A 45 22.69 -13.67 3.65
CA MET A 45 24.11 -13.92 3.91
C MET A 45 24.94 -14.03 2.62
N THR A 46 24.32 -14.34 1.48
CA THR A 46 25.00 -14.47 0.19
C THR A 46 24.76 -13.25 -0.68
N GLU A 47 25.68 -12.95 -1.59
CA GLU A 47 25.53 -11.83 -2.52
C GLU A 47 24.38 -12.07 -3.52
N SER A 48 24.24 -13.28 -4.06
CA SER A 48 23.12 -13.59 -4.96
C SER A 48 21.78 -13.49 -4.24
N GLY A 49 21.70 -13.97 -2.99
CA GLY A 49 20.47 -13.91 -2.22
C GLY A 49 20.08 -12.49 -1.83
N ARG A 50 21.05 -11.59 -1.58
CA ARG A 50 20.76 -10.15 -1.45
C ARG A 50 20.22 -9.53 -2.73
N SER A 51 20.82 -9.84 -3.88
CA SER A 51 20.35 -9.34 -5.17
C SER A 51 18.93 -9.83 -5.49
N GLU A 52 18.63 -11.10 -5.20
CA GLU A 52 17.28 -11.67 -5.33
C GLU A 52 16.29 -10.99 -4.38
N MET A 53 16.67 -10.78 -3.12
CA MET A 53 15.83 -10.08 -2.15
C MET A 53 15.55 -8.62 -2.56
N ILE A 54 16.52 -7.93 -3.16
CA ILE A 54 16.32 -6.56 -3.68
C ILE A 54 15.31 -6.57 -4.82
N ALA A 55 15.47 -7.48 -5.80
CA ALA A 55 14.53 -7.60 -6.90
C ALA A 55 13.10 -7.95 -6.44
N GLU A 56 12.98 -8.85 -5.45
CA GLU A 56 11.68 -9.17 -4.81
C GLU A 56 11.06 -7.94 -4.15
N LEU A 57 11.85 -7.14 -3.41
CA LEU A 57 11.39 -5.92 -2.76
C LEU A 57 10.96 -4.84 -3.76
N GLU A 58 11.70 -4.66 -4.85
CA GLU A 58 11.37 -3.72 -5.91
C GLU A 58 10.05 -4.08 -6.60
N ALA A 59 9.81 -5.37 -6.87
CA ALA A 59 8.55 -5.84 -7.44
C ALA A 59 7.36 -5.60 -6.49
N ILE A 60 7.54 -5.84 -5.19
CA ILE A 60 6.52 -5.57 -4.17
C ILE A 60 6.25 -4.06 -4.06
N GLN A 61 7.31 -3.24 -4.12
CA GLN A 61 7.18 -1.79 -4.09
C GLN A 61 6.38 -1.28 -5.30
N GLU A 62 6.63 -1.82 -6.49
CA GLU A 62 5.87 -1.51 -7.70
C GLU A 62 4.40 -1.92 -7.59
N MET A 63 4.13 -3.11 -7.05
CA MET A 63 2.76 -3.54 -6.76
C MET A 63 2.02 -2.56 -5.83
N PHE A 64 2.69 -2.06 -4.80
CA PHE A 64 2.12 -1.06 -3.90
C PHE A 64 1.87 0.29 -4.59
N ARG A 65 2.80 0.76 -5.44
CA ARG A 65 2.58 1.99 -6.23
C ARG A 65 1.36 1.88 -7.12
N ASN A 66 1.24 0.78 -7.85
CA ASN A 66 0.10 0.54 -8.76
C ASN A 66 -1.22 0.43 -7.99
N SER A 67 -1.20 -0.25 -6.84
CA SER A 67 -2.39 -0.35 -5.98
C SER A 67 -2.79 1.02 -5.40
N MET A 68 -1.81 1.83 -4.97
CA MET A 68 -2.07 3.19 -4.49
C MET A 68 -2.58 4.11 -5.60
N ALA A 69 -2.06 4.00 -6.82
CA ALA A 69 -2.56 4.77 -7.96
C ALA A 69 -4.00 4.40 -8.30
N MET A 70 -4.34 3.11 -8.28
CA MET A 70 -5.70 2.61 -8.50
C MET A 70 -6.67 3.09 -7.41
N ILE A 71 -6.28 2.98 -6.14
CA ILE A 71 -7.07 3.48 -5.01
C ILE A 71 -7.21 5.00 -5.10
N GLY A 72 -6.12 5.70 -5.40
CA GLY A 72 -6.07 7.15 -5.57
C GLY A 72 -7.03 7.63 -6.64
N ALA A 73 -7.04 7.02 -7.83
CA ALA A 73 -7.97 7.35 -8.91
C ALA A 73 -9.45 7.22 -8.51
N ILE A 74 -9.77 6.27 -7.62
CA ILE A 74 -11.14 5.99 -7.18
C ILE A 74 -11.53 6.88 -5.99
N THR A 75 -10.58 7.18 -5.10
CA THR A 75 -10.80 8.07 -3.95
C THR A 75 -10.69 9.56 -4.30
N MET A 76 -10.00 9.95 -5.37
CA MET A 76 -9.86 11.34 -5.83
C MET A 76 -11.21 12.08 -5.97
N PRO A 77 -12.25 11.51 -6.60
CA PRO A 77 -13.56 12.15 -6.66
C PRO A 77 -14.26 12.25 -5.28
N ILE A 78 -13.95 11.36 -4.34
CA ILE A 78 -14.48 11.39 -2.97
C ILE A 78 -13.75 12.43 -2.10
N THR A 79 -12.42 12.56 -2.24
CA THR A 79 -11.59 13.52 -1.48
C THR A 79 -11.76 14.96 -1.95
N CYS A 80 -11.99 15.21 -3.25
CA CYS A 80 -12.37 16.53 -3.76
C CYS A 80 -13.74 17.00 -3.24
N GLY A 81 -14.66 16.07 -2.95
CA GLY A 81 -15.96 16.38 -2.32
C GLY A 81 -15.88 16.64 -0.81
N CYS A 82 -14.84 16.14 -0.14
CA CYS A 82 -14.66 16.25 1.32
C CYS A 82 -13.70 17.36 1.78
N GLY A 83 -13.16 18.21 0.88
CA GLY A 83 -12.35 19.37 1.27
C GLY A 83 -10.97 19.03 1.86
N LEU A 84 -10.39 17.89 1.48
CA LEU A 84 -8.99 17.54 1.76
C LEU A 84 -8.11 18.12 0.65
N THR A 85 -7.85 19.42 0.70
CA THR A 85 -6.92 20.08 -0.23
C THR A 85 -5.54 19.44 -0.12
N GLU A 86 -4.84 19.35 -1.25
CA GLU A 86 -3.49 18.78 -1.46
C GLU A 86 -2.47 19.13 -0.35
N GLU A 87 -2.63 20.29 0.26
CA GLU A 87 -1.82 20.80 1.38
C GLU A 87 -1.92 20.01 2.68
N MET A 88 -3.08 19.40 2.96
CA MET A 88 -3.23 18.59 4.16
C MET A 88 -2.54 17.24 4.01
N HIS A 89 -2.46 16.73 2.77
CA HIS A 89 -1.75 15.49 2.44
C HIS A 89 -0.23 15.68 2.55
N LYS A 90 0.31 16.83 2.09
CA LYS A 90 1.72 17.19 2.27
C LYS A 90 2.10 17.31 3.74
N ARG A 91 1.24 17.89 4.58
CA ARG A 91 1.51 18.04 6.02
C ARG A 91 1.66 16.70 6.73
N VAL A 92 0.73 15.77 6.51
CA VAL A 92 0.77 14.45 7.14
C VAL A 92 1.98 13.63 6.65
N MET A 93 2.31 13.73 5.36
CA MET A 93 3.50 13.08 4.80
C MET A 93 4.80 13.64 5.41
N GLN A 94 4.88 14.96 5.64
CA GLN A 94 6.02 15.59 6.29
C GLN A 94 6.16 15.18 7.76
N GLU A 95 5.04 15.05 8.49
CA GLU A 95 5.08 14.58 9.88
C GLU A 95 5.51 13.11 9.99
N LEU A 96 5.13 12.26 9.04
CA LEU A 96 5.56 10.85 8.98
C LEU A 96 7.03 10.66 8.60
N MET A 97 7.65 11.61 7.87
CA MET A 97 9.08 11.57 7.52
C MET A 97 9.98 12.25 8.56
N ALA A 98 9.40 12.87 9.58
CA ALA A 98 10.11 13.57 10.65
C ALA A 98 10.15 12.79 11.98
N SER A 99 9.66 11.54 12.01
CA SER A 99 9.76 10.58 13.13
C SER A 99 10.59 9.37 12.72
#